data_AF-A0A969Y7A4-F1
#
_entry.id   AF-A0A969Y7A4-F1
#
_cell.length_a   1.000
_cell.length_b   1.000
_cell.length_c   1.000
_cell.angle_alpha   90.00
_cell.angle_beta   90.00
_cell.angle_gamma   90.00
#
_symmetry.space_group_name_H-M   'P 1'
#
loop_
_entity.id
_entity.type
_entity.pdbx_description
1 polymer ?
#
loop_
_entity_poly.entity_id
_entity_poly.type
_entity_poly.pdbx_seq_one_letter_code
_entity_poly.pdbx_strand_id
1 'polypeptide(L)'
;VLSDEEIRKVIKEGGRLSFGAALMLKIRHITDGVALGSRAFVEDVFMRHRPLFGPKRKSGARKIPGMLLGEIYVLRDLKVRAIE
;
A
#
# COMPACT_ATOMS: atom_id res chain seq x y z
N VAL A 1 -18.20 -6.94 0.00
CA VAL A 1 -16.98 -6.21 0.41
C VAL A 1 -17.41 -4.78 0.69
N LEU A 2 -17.00 -4.17 1.80
CA LEU A 2 -17.38 -2.80 2.14
C LEU A 2 -16.88 -1.84 1.05
N SER A 3 -17.68 -0.83 0.73
CA SER A 3 -17.27 0.29 -0.12
C SER A 3 -16.25 1.18 0.60
N ASP A 4 -15.52 1.99 -0.17
CA ASP A 4 -14.54 2.93 0.38
C ASP A 4 -15.20 3.92 1.36
N GLU A 5 -16.46 4.31 1.13
CA GLU A 5 -17.23 5.19 2.03
C GLU A 5 -17.59 4.52 3.35
N GLU A 6 -17.98 3.24 3.30
CA GLU A 6 -18.31 2.46 4.49
C GLU A 6 -17.07 2.23 5.37
N ILE A 7 -15.91 1.99 4.75
CA ILE A 7 -14.63 1.84 5.46
C ILE A 7 -14.25 3.12 6.21
N ARG A 8 -14.35 4.27 5.55
CA ARG A 8 -14.07 5.58 6.17
C ARG A 8 -14.98 5.85 7.36
N LYS A 9 -16.27 5.53 7.23
CA LYS A 9 -17.25 5.74 8.30
C LYS A 9 -16.88 4.95 9.55
N VAL A 10 -16.58 3.66 9.39
CA VAL A 10 -16.18 2.79 10.50
C VAL A 10 -14.95 3.34 11.22
N ILE A 11 -13.95 3.80 10.47
CA ILE A 11 -12.71 4.31 11.07
C ILE A 11 -12.93 5.68 11.75
N LYS A 12 -13.70 6.58 11.12
CA LYS A 12 -14.07 7.88 11.69
C LYS A 12 -14.85 7.76 13.00
N GLU A 13 -15.69 6.74 13.10
CA GLU A 13 -16.47 6.43 14.31
C GLU A 13 -15.65 5.67 15.38
N GLY A 14 -14.35 5.44 15.14
CA GLY A 14 -13.48 4.67 16.05
C GLY A 14 -13.79 3.17 16.07
N GLY A 15 -14.63 2.70 15.15
CA GLY A 15 -14.98 1.31 14.97
C GLY A 15 -13.82 0.48 14.39
N ARG A 16 -13.85 -0.83 14.65
CA ARG A 16 -12.89 -1.77 14.07
C ARG A 16 -13.50 -2.42 12.84
N LEU A 17 -12.75 -2.41 11.73
CA LEU A 17 -13.09 -3.22 10.57
C LEU A 17 -13.05 -4.71 10.94
N SER A 18 -13.91 -5.50 10.30
CA SER A 18 -13.79 -6.96 10.39
C SER A 18 -12.42 -7.42 9.88
N PHE A 19 -11.92 -8.53 10.41
CA PHE A 19 -10.63 -9.08 10.00
C PHE A 19 -10.53 -9.26 8.48
N GLY A 20 -11.59 -9.74 7.83
CA GLY A 20 -11.64 -9.89 6.37
C GLY A 20 -11.57 -8.56 5.61
N ALA A 21 -12.23 -7.50 6.09
CA ALA A 21 -12.17 -6.18 5.45
C ALA A 21 -10.78 -5.54 5.61
N ALA A 22 -10.18 -5.64 6.80
CA ALA A 22 -8.81 -5.18 7.04
C ALA A 22 -7.78 -5.97 6.22
N LEU A 23 -8.00 -7.28 6.03
CA LEU A 23 -7.16 -8.13 5.21
C LEU A 23 -7.24 -7.75 3.72
N MET A 24 -8.43 -7.48 3.19
CA MET A 24 -8.61 -7.07 1.79
C MET A 24 -7.93 -5.73 1.47
N LEU A 25 -7.93 -4.77 2.42
CA LEU A 25 -7.16 -3.53 2.27
C LEU A 25 -5.65 -3.81 2.16
N LYS A 26 -5.13 -4.76 2.95
CA LYS A 26 -3.72 -5.20 2.87
C LYS A 26 -3.42 -5.95 1.57
N ILE A 27 -4.33 -6.78 1.09
CA ILE A 27 -4.20 -7.49 -0.20
C ILE A 27 -4.15 -6.50 -1.36
N ARG A 28 -4.94 -5.42 -1.34
CA ARG A 28 -4.89 -4.39 -2.39
C ARG A 28 -3.54 -3.69 -2.48
N HIS A 29 -2.89 -3.42 -1.33
CA HIS A 29 -1.51 -2.91 -1.34
C HIS A 29 -0.52 -3.90 -1.98
N ILE A 30 -0.79 -5.20 -1.89
CA ILE A 30 0.03 -6.27 -2.47
C ILE A 30 -0.23 -6.39 -3.98
N THR A 31 -1.49 -6.43 -4.41
CA THR A 31 -1.87 -6.59 -5.82
C THR A 31 -1.56 -5.35 -6.64
N ASP A 32 -1.90 -4.17 -6.12
CA ASP A 32 -1.80 -2.93 -6.87
C ASP A 32 -0.45 -2.22 -6.64
N GLY A 33 0.30 -2.66 -5.63
CA GLY A 33 1.65 -2.20 -5.30
C GLY A 33 2.72 -2.60 -6.33
N VAL A 34 2.40 -3.50 -7.26
CA VAL A 34 3.22 -4.02 -8.38
C VAL A 34 4.45 -4.84 -7.97
N ALA A 35 5.18 -4.43 -6.93
CA ALA A 35 6.27 -5.20 -6.34
C ALA A 35 6.23 -5.06 -4.82
N LEU A 36 6.45 -6.15 -4.09
CA LEU A 36 6.41 -6.24 -2.63
C LEU A 36 7.69 -6.91 -2.13
N GLY A 37 8.32 -6.35 -1.09
CA GLY A 37 9.44 -7.02 -0.44
C GLY A 37 10.32 -6.09 0.36
N SER A 38 11.60 -6.45 0.45
CA SER A 38 12.61 -5.59 1.08
C SER A 38 12.79 -4.28 0.28
N ARG A 39 13.30 -3.25 0.95
CA ARG A 39 13.61 -1.98 0.30
C ARG A 39 14.50 -2.16 -0.92
N ALA A 40 15.56 -2.97 -0.79
CA ALA A 40 16.53 -3.21 -1.85
C ALA A 40 15.88 -3.86 -3.08
N PHE A 41 15.04 -4.87 -2.86
CA PHE A 41 14.30 -5.52 -3.95
C PHE A 41 13.40 -4.53 -4.70
N VAL A 42 12.64 -3.71 -3.96
CA VAL A 42 11.71 -2.76 -4.57
C VAL A 42 12.44 -1.64 -5.32
N GLU A 43 13.57 -1.16 -4.80
CA GLU A 43 14.41 -0.17 -5.51
C GLU A 43 15.03 -0.76 -6.78
N ASP A 44 15.46 -2.01 -6.77
CA ASP A 44 15.98 -2.68 -7.96
C ASP A 44 14.91 -2.80 -9.06
N VAL A 45 13.68 -3.21 -8.69
CA VAL A 45 12.54 -3.23 -9.63
C VAL A 45 12.24 -1.82 -10.17
N PHE A 46 12.30 -0.79 -9.32
CA PHE A 46 12.11 0.61 -9.74
C PHE A 46 13.15 1.06 -10.75
N MET A 47 14.43 0.76 -10.52
CA MET A 47 15.51 1.13 -11.41
C MET A 47 15.42 0.42 -12.76
N ARG A 48 15.10 -0.88 -12.76
CA ARG A 48 14.85 -1.66 -13.99
C ARG A 48 13.74 -1.06 -14.87
N HIS A 49 12.73 -0.43 -14.25
CA HIS A 49 11.60 0.17 -14.95
C HIS A 49 11.58 1.70 -14.86
N ARG A 50 12.73 2.35 -14.61
CA ARG A 50 12.83 3.80 -14.40
C ARG A 50 12.11 4.64 -15.48
N PRO A 51 12.13 4.28 -16.78
CA PRO A 51 11.42 5.04 -17.81
C PRO A 51 9.89 5.10 -17.62
N LEU A 52 9.28 4.15 -16.92
CA LEU A 52 7.84 4.11 -16.66
C LEU A 52 7.39 5.11 -15.58
N PHE A 53 8.33 5.80 -14.92
CA PHE A 53 8.05 6.70 -13.80
C PHE A 53 8.40 8.15 -14.11
N GLY A 54 7.62 9.08 -13.56
CA GLY A 54 7.84 10.51 -13.75
C GLY A 54 9.24 11.01 -13.34
N PRO A 55 9.74 12.09 -13.95
CA PRO A 55 11.11 12.57 -13.74
C PRO A 55 11.41 13.01 -12.29
N LYS A 56 10.37 13.46 -11.58
CA LYS A 56 10.44 13.88 -10.17
C LYS A 56 10.61 12.70 -9.19
N ARG A 57 10.25 11.48 -9.59
CA ARG A 57 10.37 10.31 -8.71
C ARG A 57 11.83 9.84 -8.65
N LYS A 58 12.45 9.95 -7.47
CA LYS A 58 13.85 9.57 -7.24
C LYS A 58 14.03 8.19 -6.59
N SER A 59 12.99 7.63 -5.99
CA SER A 59 13.00 6.31 -5.34
C SER A 59 11.71 5.53 -5.58
N GLY A 60 11.84 4.21 -5.57
CA GLY A 60 10.78 3.24 -5.77
C GLY A 60 10.05 2.84 -4.49
N ALA A 61 10.80 2.56 -3.43
CA ALA A 61 10.26 1.91 -2.25
C ALA A 61 9.33 2.82 -1.44
N ARG A 62 8.15 2.30 -1.10
CA ARG A 62 7.14 2.96 -0.27
C ARG A 62 6.79 2.03 0.88
N LYS A 63 6.98 2.48 2.11
CA LYS A 63 6.77 1.64 3.30
C LYS A 63 5.27 1.43 3.52
N ILE A 64 4.85 0.19 3.77
CA ILE A 64 3.46 -0.08 4.22
C ILE A 64 3.40 0.15 5.73
N PRO A 65 2.62 1.13 6.22
CA PRO A 65 2.44 1.32 7.67
C PRO A 65 1.58 0.22 8.28
N GLY A 66 1.85 -0.17 9.52
CA GLY A 66 0.98 -1.06 10.31
C GLY A 66 0.98 -2.53 9.88
N MET A 67 2.00 -2.99 9.15
CA MET A 67 2.15 -4.40 8.79
C MET A 67 2.88 -5.17 9.89
N LEU A 68 2.31 -6.29 10.35
CA LEU A 68 2.89 -7.14 11.40
C LEU A 68 4.16 -7.90 10.95
N LEU A 69 4.41 -7.95 9.64
CA LEU A 69 5.48 -8.75 9.01
C LEU A 69 6.81 -8.00 8.86
N GLY A 70 7.07 -6.99 9.71
CA GLY A 70 8.30 -6.19 9.65
C GLY A 70 8.30 -5.10 8.58
N GLU A 71 9.48 -4.57 8.23
CA GLU A 71 9.63 -3.49 7.26
C GLU A 71 9.44 -3.96 5.82
N ILE A 72 8.19 -3.97 5.36
CA ILE A 72 7.82 -4.29 3.98
C ILE A 72 7.58 -3.03 3.17
N TYR A 73 8.04 -3.06 1.92
CA TYR A 73 7.93 -1.98 0.96
C TYR A 73 7.14 -2.41 -0.27
N VAL A 74 6.48 -1.45 -0.91
CA VAL A 74 5.82 -1.58 -2.20
C VAL A 74 6.32 -0.56 -3.21
N LEU A 75 6.23 -0.90 -4.50
CA LEU A 75 6.64 -0.01 -5.59
C LEU A 75 5.62 1.11 -5.85
N ARG A 76 4.35 0.93 -5.50
CA ARG A 76 3.35 2.01 -5.60
C ARG A 76 2.70 2.24 -4.24
N ASP A 77 2.81 3.47 -3.76
CA ASP A 77 2.02 3.95 -2.63
C ASP A 77 0.63 4.33 -3.15
N LEU A 78 -0.19 3.33 -3.42
CA LEU A 78 -1.61 3.55 -3.63
C LEU A 78 -2.19 3.91 -2.27
N LYS A 79 -2.08 5.20 -1.94
CA LYS A 79 -2.91 5.85 -0.95
C LYS A 79 -4.34 5.80 -1.47
N VAL A 80 -4.97 4.64 -1.33
CA VAL A 80 -6.42 4.61 -1.29
C VAL A 80 -6.75 5.58 -0.16
N ARG A 81 -7.52 6.62 -0.47
CA ARG A 81 -8.08 7.53 0.53
C ARG A 81 -9.04 6.75 1.43
N ALA A 82 -8.71 5.58 1.96
CA ALA A 82 -9.57 4.79 2.81
C ALA A 82 -9.52 5.35 4.25
N ILE A 83 -8.43 6.04 4.60
CA ILE A 83 -8.18 6.57 5.93
C ILE A 83 -7.33 7.83 5.77
N GLU A 84 -7.89 9.00 6.13
CA GLU A 84 -7.11 10.21 6.43
C GLU A 84 -6.67 10.16 7.91
#